data_AF-A0A702BQ58-F1
#
_entry.id   AF-A0A702BQ58-F1
#
_cell.length_a   1.000
_cell.length_b   1.000
_cell.length_c   1.000
_cell.angle_alpha   90.00
_cell.angle_beta   90.00
_cell.angle_gamma   90.00
#
_symmetry.space_group_name_H-M   'P 1'
#
loop_
_entity.id
_entity.type
_entity.pdbx_description
1 polymer ?
#
loop_
_entity_poly.entity_id
_entity_poly.type
_entity_poly.pdbx_seq_one_letter_code
_entity_poly.pdbx_strand_id
1 'polypeptide(L)'
;MSEFDLFAQELLEKAEAEEKQQQERDRKLIDRVLEIYDQKYVAELLRKIGKNEWSRETLNRWINGKCEPKSLTMAEEALLRKMLPEQPAHHPDYDFRFIDLFAGIGGIRKGFEAIGGQCVFTSEWNKEAVRTYKANWYNDEEAHTFNLDIREVTLSGEEGISEEKAYAHIDQHIPDHDVLLAGFPCQPFSLAGVSKKNSLGRAHGFECEAQGTLFFDVARIIKAKQPAIFVLENVKNLKSHDKGKTFKVIMDTLDELGYEVADANITGKDDPKIIDGKNFLPQHRERIVLVGFRRDLNIHQGFTLKNIDKFYPEKRPTFGQLLDPAVDSKYILSPKLWEYLYNYAKKHAAKGNGFGFGLVDPNNENSVARTLSARYHKDGSEILIDRGWDKELGEIDFSNPENQEQRPRRLTPHECARLMGFEQPGGKPFRIPVSDTQAYRQFGNSVVVPVFEAVAKLLQPYIMKAAASKATKK
;
A
#
# COMPACT_ATOMS: atom_id res chain seq x y z
N MET A 1 -54.22 -23.16 -27.48
CA MET A 1 -53.52 -23.06 -26.20
C MET A 1 -54.45 -22.35 -25.24
N SER A 2 -54.64 -22.89 -24.04
CA SER A 2 -55.42 -22.26 -22.99
C SER A 2 -54.73 -20.98 -22.51
N GLU A 3 -55.49 -20.06 -21.91
CA GLU A 3 -54.95 -18.86 -21.26
C GLU A 3 -53.84 -19.20 -20.24
N PHE A 4 -53.96 -20.35 -19.56
CA PHE A 4 -52.96 -20.85 -18.63
C PHE A 4 -51.69 -21.37 -19.31
N ASP A 5 -51.75 -21.87 -20.55
CA ASP A 5 -50.56 -22.32 -21.28
C ASP A 5 -49.70 -21.11 -21.71
N LEU A 6 -50.35 -20.02 -22.15
CA LEU A 6 -49.67 -18.77 -22.47
C LEU A 6 -49.02 -18.15 -21.22
N PHE A 7 -49.76 -18.12 -20.11
CA PHE A 7 -49.24 -17.64 -18.83
C PHE A 7 -48.07 -18.51 -18.32
N ALA A 8 -48.15 -19.83 -18.46
CA ALA A 8 -47.06 -20.73 -18.10
C ALA A 8 -45.81 -20.51 -18.97
N GLN A 9 -45.98 -20.25 -20.27
CA GLN A 9 -44.87 -19.93 -21.17
C GLN A 9 -44.21 -18.59 -20.82
N GLU A 10 -44.99 -17.54 -20.54
CA GLU A 10 -44.46 -16.25 -20.09
C GLU A 10 -43.70 -16.37 -18.76
N LEU A 11 -44.22 -17.15 -17.81
CA LEU A 11 -43.53 -17.43 -16.55
C LEU A 11 -42.22 -18.20 -16.76
N LEU A 12 -42.18 -19.16 -17.69
CA LEU A 12 -40.98 -19.91 -18.01
C LEU A 12 -39.91 -19.00 -18.62
N GLU A 13 -40.26 -18.19 -19.61
CA GLU A 13 -39.35 -17.24 -20.25
C GLU A 13 -38.77 -16.23 -19.24
N LYS A 14 -39.62 -15.73 -18.32
CA LYS A 14 -39.18 -14.84 -17.24
C LYS A 14 -38.24 -15.56 -16.25
N ALA A 15 -38.57 -16.79 -15.86
CA ALA A 15 -37.73 -17.58 -14.96
C ALA A 15 -36.35 -17.88 -15.57
N GLU A 16 -36.30 -18.26 -16.85
CA GLU A 16 -35.03 -18.48 -17.56
C GLU A 16 -34.18 -17.20 -17.69
N ALA A 17 -34.82 -16.05 -17.92
CA ALA A 17 -34.14 -14.76 -17.97
C ALA A 17 -33.57 -14.36 -16.59
N GLU A 18 -34.35 -14.54 -15.52
CA GLU A 18 -33.91 -14.29 -14.14
C GLU A 18 -32.76 -15.23 -13.74
N GLU A 19 -32.83 -16.50 -14.13
CA GLU A 19 -31.77 -17.48 -13.87
C GLU A 19 -30.46 -17.09 -14.56
N LYS A 20 -30.50 -16.71 -15.84
CA LYS A 20 -29.31 -16.23 -16.58
C LYS A 20 -28.71 -14.98 -15.93
N GLN A 21 -29.53 -14.05 -15.48
CA GLN A 21 -29.06 -12.86 -14.77
C GLN A 21 -28.43 -13.21 -13.42
N GLN A 22 -28.99 -14.18 -12.68
CA GLN A 22 -28.38 -14.68 -11.45
C GLN A 22 -27.02 -15.32 -11.73
N GLN A 23 -26.94 -16.20 -12.73
CA GLN A 23 -25.69 -16.88 -13.10
C GLN A 23 -24.58 -15.88 -13.48
N GLU A 24 -24.92 -14.82 -14.23
CA GLU A 24 -23.97 -13.77 -14.57
C GLU A 24 -23.48 -12.99 -13.33
N ARG A 25 -24.40 -12.66 -12.41
CA ARG A 25 -24.06 -12.00 -11.14
C ARG A 25 -23.17 -12.87 -10.27
N ASP A 26 -23.49 -14.16 -10.16
CA ASP A 26 -22.71 -15.15 -9.41
C ASP A 26 -21.30 -15.29 -9.99
N ARG A 27 -21.19 -15.36 -11.32
CA ARG A 27 -19.89 -15.47 -12.01
C ARG A 27 -19.02 -14.26 -11.71
N LYS A 28 -19.56 -13.04 -11.88
CA LYS A 28 -18.85 -11.80 -11.55
C LYS A 28 -18.39 -11.76 -10.09
N LEU A 29 -19.25 -12.18 -9.16
CA LEU A 29 -18.90 -12.23 -7.74
C LEU A 29 -17.72 -13.19 -7.48
N ILE A 30 -17.75 -14.38 -8.07
CA ILE A 30 -16.65 -15.35 -7.94
C ILE A 30 -15.36 -14.83 -8.58
N ASP A 31 -15.44 -14.27 -9.79
CA ASP A 31 -14.27 -13.72 -10.47
C ASP A 31 -13.57 -12.68 -9.58
N ARG A 32 -14.33 -11.76 -8.97
CA ARG A 32 -13.80 -10.77 -8.02
C ARG A 32 -13.13 -11.39 -6.80
N VAL A 33 -13.72 -12.43 -6.23
CA VAL A 33 -13.12 -13.12 -5.08
C VAL A 33 -11.82 -13.81 -5.50
N LEU A 34 -11.75 -14.35 -6.72
CA LEU A 34 -10.57 -15.02 -7.25
C LEU A 34 -9.46 -14.09 -7.72
N GLU A 35 -9.77 -12.82 -7.95
CA GLU A 35 -8.73 -11.79 -8.08
C GLU A 35 -7.94 -11.59 -6.78
N ILE A 36 -8.48 -12.01 -5.63
CA ILE A 36 -7.89 -11.82 -4.30
C ILE A 36 -7.36 -13.14 -3.75
N TYR A 37 -8.21 -14.16 -3.68
CA TYR A 37 -7.94 -15.42 -3.00
C TYR A 37 -7.67 -16.55 -3.99
N ASP A 38 -6.83 -17.50 -3.58
CA ASP A 38 -6.57 -18.64 -4.44
C ASP A 38 -7.83 -19.52 -4.58
N GLN A 39 -7.97 -20.11 -5.76
CA GLN A 39 -9.13 -20.90 -6.11
C GLN A 39 -9.35 -22.13 -5.21
N LYS A 40 -8.26 -22.71 -4.68
CA LYS A 40 -8.36 -23.86 -3.78
C LYS A 40 -8.98 -23.41 -2.45
N TYR A 41 -8.53 -22.29 -1.90
CA TYR A 41 -9.07 -21.70 -0.68
C TYR A 41 -10.53 -21.31 -0.82
N VAL A 42 -10.92 -20.66 -1.91
CA VAL A 42 -12.34 -20.33 -2.18
C VAL A 42 -13.20 -21.59 -2.24
N ALA A 43 -12.78 -22.61 -2.99
CA ALA A 43 -13.50 -23.87 -3.08
C ALA A 43 -13.60 -24.59 -1.72
N GLU A 44 -12.55 -24.57 -0.91
CA GLU A 44 -12.55 -25.15 0.45
C GLU A 44 -13.53 -24.45 1.38
N LEU A 45 -13.67 -23.12 1.29
CA LEU A 45 -14.65 -22.39 2.08
C LEU A 45 -16.09 -22.64 1.61
N LEU A 46 -16.33 -22.62 0.30
CA LEU A 46 -17.64 -22.93 -0.27
C LEU A 46 -18.10 -24.35 0.13
N ARG A 47 -17.20 -25.34 0.11
CA ARG A 47 -17.48 -26.72 0.54
C ARG A 47 -17.91 -26.83 2.02
N LYS A 48 -17.49 -25.89 2.89
CA LYS A 48 -17.89 -25.91 4.31
C LYS A 48 -19.34 -25.52 4.54
N ILE A 49 -19.94 -24.77 3.61
CA ILE A 49 -21.28 -24.18 3.78
C ILE A 49 -22.28 -24.63 2.71
N GLY A 50 -21.79 -25.11 1.57
CA GLY A 50 -22.59 -25.51 0.43
C GLY A 50 -23.04 -26.97 0.53
N LYS A 51 -24.19 -27.24 -0.09
CA LYS A 51 -24.61 -28.62 -0.43
C LYS A 51 -23.94 -29.13 -1.71
N ASN A 52 -23.33 -28.22 -2.47
CA ASN A 52 -22.60 -28.49 -3.70
C ASN A 52 -21.21 -29.07 -3.38
N GLU A 53 -20.79 -30.09 -4.12
CA GLU A 53 -19.42 -30.62 -4.04
C GLU A 53 -18.42 -29.67 -4.71
N TRP A 54 -18.09 -28.56 -4.04
CA TRP A 54 -17.06 -27.64 -4.51
C TRP A 54 -15.65 -28.25 -4.32
N SER A 55 -14.98 -28.45 -5.44
CA SER A 55 -13.54 -28.64 -5.56
C SER A 55 -12.93 -27.53 -6.41
N ARG A 56 -11.60 -27.39 -6.35
CA ARG A 56 -10.85 -26.50 -7.25
C ARG A 56 -11.25 -26.75 -8.71
N GLU A 57 -11.33 -28.01 -9.13
CA GLU A 57 -11.65 -28.42 -10.50
C GLU A 57 -13.09 -28.10 -10.88
N THR A 58 -14.06 -28.25 -9.96
CA THR A 58 -15.45 -27.86 -10.22
C THR A 58 -15.59 -26.34 -10.39
N LEU A 59 -14.93 -25.57 -9.51
CA LEU A 59 -14.91 -24.11 -9.62
C LEU A 59 -14.22 -23.67 -10.92
N ASN A 60 -13.15 -24.36 -11.32
CA ASN A 60 -12.45 -24.09 -12.58
C ASN A 60 -13.37 -24.34 -13.79
N ARG A 61 -14.07 -25.47 -13.78
CA ARG A 61 -14.99 -25.82 -14.88
C ARG A 61 -16.13 -24.81 -14.97
N TRP A 62 -16.66 -24.37 -13.84
CA TRP A 62 -17.75 -23.41 -13.79
C TRP A 62 -17.34 -22.04 -14.35
N ILE A 63 -16.19 -21.49 -13.92
CA ILE A 63 -15.67 -20.21 -14.45
C ILE A 63 -15.39 -20.27 -15.95
N ASN A 64 -14.90 -21.40 -16.44
CA ASN A 64 -14.58 -21.61 -17.86
C ASN A 64 -15.80 -22.06 -18.70
N GLY A 65 -17.01 -22.11 -18.14
CA GLY A 65 -18.22 -22.55 -18.86
C GLY A 65 -18.20 -24.02 -19.31
N LYS A 66 -17.42 -24.88 -18.63
CA LYS A 66 -17.21 -26.31 -18.95
C LYS A 66 -18.08 -27.27 -18.13
N CYS A 67 -19.05 -26.75 -17.39
CA CYS A 67 -20.06 -27.55 -16.71
C CYS A 67 -21.42 -26.84 -16.79
N GLU A 68 -22.51 -27.58 -16.53
CA GLU A 68 -23.83 -26.97 -16.42
C GLU A 68 -23.81 -25.82 -15.40
N PRO A 69 -24.44 -24.70 -15.74
CA PRO A 69 -24.40 -23.52 -14.89
C PRO A 69 -25.13 -23.83 -13.58
N LYS A 70 -24.38 -23.78 -12.49
CA LYS A 70 -24.92 -23.86 -11.12
C LYS A 70 -25.07 -22.44 -10.57
N SER A 71 -26.24 -22.12 -10.04
CA SER A 71 -26.43 -20.90 -9.25
C SER A 71 -25.88 -21.08 -7.84
N LEU A 72 -25.35 -20.02 -7.26
CA LEU A 72 -24.93 -20.01 -5.87
C LEU A 72 -26.16 -20.08 -4.97
N THR A 73 -26.04 -20.84 -3.88
CA THR A 73 -26.99 -20.75 -2.77
C THR A 73 -26.83 -19.40 -2.06
N MET A 74 -27.87 -18.92 -1.38
CA MET A 74 -27.82 -17.67 -0.61
C MET A 74 -26.67 -17.64 0.41
N ALA A 75 -26.33 -18.79 1.01
CA ALA A 75 -25.22 -18.90 1.97
C ALA A 75 -23.85 -18.75 1.28
N GLU A 76 -23.68 -19.36 0.10
CA GLU A 76 -22.46 -19.24 -0.71
C GLU A 76 -22.25 -17.81 -1.20
N GLU A 77 -23.31 -17.16 -1.69
CA GLU A 77 -23.29 -15.76 -2.09
C GLU A 77 -22.91 -14.85 -0.90
N ALA A 78 -23.55 -15.02 0.25
CA ALA A 78 -23.28 -14.23 1.45
C ALA A 78 -21.83 -14.37 1.93
N LEU A 79 -21.27 -15.60 1.89
CA LEU A 79 -19.86 -15.83 2.21
C LEU A 79 -18.93 -15.08 1.24
N LEU A 80 -19.15 -15.23 -0.07
CA LEU A 80 -18.29 -14.60 -1.08
C LEU A 80 -18.33 -13.07 -0.97
N ARG A 81 -19.52 -12.49 -0.73
CA ARG A 81 -19.65 -11.05 -0.44
C ARG A 81 -18.86 -10.64 0.80
N LYS A 82 -18.87 -11.46 1.86
CA LYS A 82 -18.13 -11.18 3.11
C LYS A 82 -16.61 -11.26 2.93
N MET A 83 -16.13 -12.02 1.94
CA MET A 83 -14.71 -12.10 1.57
C MET A 83 -14.20 -10.83 0.91
N LEU A 84 -15.09 -10.00 0.35
CA LEU A 84 -14.78 -8.70 -0.25
C LEU A 84 -14.80 -7.57 0.80
N PRO A 85 -14.11 -6.45 0.55
CA PRO A 85 -14.20 -5.25 1.38
C PRO A 85 -15.60 -4.64 1.35
N GLU A 86 -16.03 -4.16 2.52
CA GLU A 86 -17.32 -3.48 2.71
C GLU A 86 -17.20 -2.03 2.22
N GLN A 87 -18.30 -1.48 1.73
CA GLN A 87 -18.40 -0.06 1.38
C GLN A 87 -18.13 0.82 2.62
N PRO A 88 -17.43 1.96 2.46
CA PRO A 88 -17.32 2.96 3.52
C PRO A 88 -18.71 3.47 3.94
N ALA A 89 -18.88 3.83 5.21
CA ALA A 89 -20.18 4.28 5.73
C ALA A 89 -20.72 5.55 5.07
N HIS A 90 -19.86 6.39 4.49
CA HIS A 90 -20.23 7.60 3.76
C HIS A 90 -20.55 7.35 2.28
N HIS A 91 -20.33 6.13 1.75
CA HIS A 91 -20.67 5.83 0.35
C HIS A 91 -22.18 6.03 0.08
N PRO A 92 -22.58 6.66 -1.04
CA PRO A 92 -21.76 7.10 -2.18
C PRO A 92 -21.26 8.55 -2.09
N ASP A 93 -21.47 9.24 -0.97
CA ASP A 93 -21.15 10.65 -0.79
C ASP A 93 -19.71 10.83 -0.26
N TYR A 94 -18.83 11.37 -1.11
CA TYR A 94 -17.42 11.61 -0.79
C TYR A 94 -17.09 13.10 -0.81
N ASP A 95 -16.19 13.53 0.07
CA ASP A 95 -15.83 14.95 0.22
C ASP A 95 -14.86 15.43 -0.86
N PHE A 96 -14.02 14.52 -1.39
CA PHE A 96 -13.02 14.82 -2.43
C PHE A 96 -12.57 13.54 -3.13
N ARG A 97 -11.87 13.68 -4.26
CA ARG A 97 -11.33 12.56 -5.05
C ARG A 97 -9.81 12.51 -4.97
N PHE A 98 -9.24 11.31 -4.92
CA PHE A 98 -7.79 11.13 -4.97
C PHE A 98 -7.37 9.92 -5.81
N ILE A 99 -6.10 9.92 -6.22
CA ILE A 99 -5.47 8.77 -6.88
C ILE A 99 -4.30 8.24 -6.05
N ASP A 100 -3.96 6.96 -6.25
CA ASP A 100 -2.98 6.22 -5.45
C ASP A 100 -1.96 5.53 -6.35
N LEU A 101 -0.80 6.17 -6.57
CA LEU A 101 0.27 5.70 -7.45
C LEU A 101 1.35 4.95 -6.66
N PHE A 102 1.82 3.81 -7.20
CA PHE A 102 2.74 2.91 -6.50
C PHE A 102 2.20 2.51 -5.13
N ALA A 103 0.91 2.15 -5.12
CA ALA A 103 0.08 2.08 -3.92
C ALA A 103 0.52 1.00 -2.91
N GLY A 104 1.26 -0.01 -3.35
CA GLY A 104 1.57 -1.19 -2.57
C GLY A 104 0.29 -1.84 -2.04
N ILE A 105 0.14 -1.87 -0.72
CA ILE A 105 -1.05 -2.40 -0.04
C ILE A 105 -1.96 -1.30 0.54
N GLY A 106 -1.83 -0.05 0.10
CA GLY A 106 -2.75 1.05 0.42
C GLY A 106 -2.46 1.78 1.72
N GLY A 107 -1.18 1.84 2.12
CA GLY A 107 -0.79 2.50 3.38
C GLY A 107 -1.06 4.00 3.40
N ILE A 108 -0.86 4.70 2.27
CA ILE A 108 -1.17 6.13 2.15
C ILE A 108 -2.68 6.33 2.00
N ARG A 109 -3.33 5.53 1.13
CA ARG A 109 -4.78 5.52 0.90
C ARG A 109 -5.61 5.52 2.18
N LYS A 110 -5.26 4.66 3.15
CA LYS A 110 -5.99 4.55 4.43
C LYS A 110 -6.19 5.92 5.11
N GLY A 111 -5.17 6.77 5.08
CA GLY A 111 -5.24 8.11 5.66
C GLY A 111 -6.23 9.04 4.97
N PHE A 112 -6.31 8.97 3.64
CA PHE A 112 -7.17 9.86 2.84
C PHE A 112 -8.62 9.36 2.76
N GLU A 113 -8.86 8.05 2.80
CA GLU A 113 -10.22 7.52 2.99
C GLU A 113 -10.79 7.89 4.37
N ALA A 114 -9.94 7.91 5.41
CA ALA A 114 -10.37 8.23 6.78
C ALA A 114 -10.89 9.67 6.95
N ILE A 115 -10.57 10.56 6.00
CA ILE A 115 -11.05 11.95 5.98
C ILE A 115 -12.09 12.21 4.87
N GLY A 116 -12.74 11.15 4.35
CA GLY A 116 -13.85 11.25 3.39
C GLY A 116 -13.47 11.19 1.91
N GLY A 117 -12.24 10.81 1.58
CA GLY A 117 -11.77 10.75 0.20
C GLY A 117 -12.25 9.51 -0.58
N GLN A 118 -12.56 9.69 -1.86
CA GLN A 118 -12.79 8.62 -2.82
C GLN A 118 -11.51 8.30 -3.60
N CYS A 119 -11.02 7.07 -3.53
CA CYS A 119 -9.96 6.61 -4.44
C CYS A 119 -10.57 6.31 -5.81
N VAL A 120 -10.08 6.95 -6.87
CA VAL A 120 -10.69 6.86 -8.23
C VAL A 120 -9.75 6.24 -9.26
N PHE A 121 -8.48 6.10 -8.91
CA PHE A 121 -7.48 5.40 -9.72
C PHE A 121 -6.37 4.86 -8.83
N THR A 122 -5.92 3.64 -9.10
CA THR A 122 -4.80 3.02 -8.40
C THR A 122 -3.81 2.41 -9.40
N SER A 123 -2.52 2.69 -9.21
CA SER A 123 -1.45 2.04 -9.96
C SER A 123 -0.55 1.24 -9.02
N GLU A 124 -0.43 -0.07 -9.26
CA GLU A 124 0.46 -0.96 -8.51
C GLU A 124 0.87 -2.16 -9.37
N TRP A 125 2.18 -2.32 -9.57
CA TRP A 125 2.73 -3.34 -10.47
C TRP A 125 2.83 -4.74 -9.85
N ASN A 126 2.97 -4.83 -8.53
CA ASN A 126 3.11 -6.10 -7.86
C ASN A 126 1.75 -6.75 -7.65
N LYS A 127 1.48 -7.80 -8.44
CA LYS A 127 0.21 -8.56 -8.39
C LYS A 127 -0.14 -9.08 -6.99
N GLU A 128 0.83 -9.49 -6.18
CA GLU A 128 0.57 -9.94 -4.80
C GLU A 128 0.16 -8.78 -3.89
N ALA A 129 0.73 -7.59 -4.10
CA ALA A 129 0.31 -6.38 -3.41
C ALA A 129 -1.11 -5.98 -3.83
N VAL A 130 -1.43 -6.03 -5.13
CA VAL A 130 -2.80 -5.80 -5.65
C VAL A 130 -3.81 -6.75 -5.02
N ARG A 131 -3.50 -8.05 -4.87
CA ARG A 131 -4.36 -9.01 -4.19
C ARG A 131 -4.68 -8.56 -2.76
N THR A 132 -3.65 -8.18 -2.01
CA THR A 132 -3.79 -7.72 -0.63
C THR A 132 -4.52 -6.39 -0.53
N TYR A 133 -4.29 -5.50 -1.50
CA TYR A 133 -5.00 -4.23 -1.63
C TYR A 133 -6.50 -4.45 -1.86
N LYS A 134 -6.87 -5.24 -2.88
CA LYS A 134 -8.27 -5.58 -3.20
C LYS A 134 -8.99 -6.32 -2.07
N ALA A 135 -8.26 -7.05 -1.22
CA ALA A 135 -8.82 -7.71 -0.05
C ALA A 135 -9.29 -6.74 1.05
N ASN A 136 -8.73 -5.52 1.10
CA ASN A 136 -8.90 -4.62 2.23
C ASN A 136 -9.59 -3.30 1.87
N TRP A 137 -9.52 -2.86 0.61
CA TRP A 137 -10.05 -1.57 0.18
C TRP A 137 -11.21 -1.73 -0.78
N TYR A 138 -12.33 -1.07 -0.51
CA TYR A 138 -13.47 -1.06 -1.42
C TYR A 138 -13.12 -0.31 -2.69
N ASN A 139 -13.24 -0.98 -3.83
CA ASN A 139 -13.00 -0.38 -5.15
C ASN A 139 -14.33 -0.45 -5.91
N ASP A 140 -14.91 0.72 -6.16
CA ASP A 140 -16.15 0.87 -6.89
C ASP A 140 -15.91 0.62 -8.38
N GLU A 141 -16.52 -0.42 -8.94
CA GLU A 141 -16.29 -0.83 -10.34
C GLU A 141 -16.70 0.26 -11.35
N GLU A 142 -17.62 1.15 -10.99
CA GLU A 142 -18.09 2.21 -11.87
C GLU A 142 -17.24 3.48 -11.76
N ALA A 143 -16.51 3.66 -10.64
CA ALA A 143 -15.81 4.90 -10.31
C ALA A 143 -14.30 4.75 -10.08
N HIS A 144 -13.77 3.52 -10.09
CA HIS A 144 -12.37 3.19 -9.83
C HIS A 144 -11.77 2.31 -10.93
N THR A 145 -10.53 2.64 -11.32
CA THR A 145 -9.74 1.84 -12.26
C THR A 145 -8.39 1.45 -11.65
N PHE A 146 -7.96 0.19 -11.91
CA PHE A 146 -6.62 -0.29 -11.61
C PHE A 146 -5.71 -0.27 -12.84
N ASN A 147 -4.44 0.06 -12.63
CA ASN A 147 -3.36 -0.06 -13.58
C ASN A 147 -2.19 -0.86 -12.96
N LEU A 148 -1.55 -1.71 -13.77
CA LEU A 148 -0.38 -2.50 -13.33
C LEU A 148 0.94 -1.85 -13.75
N ASP A 149 1.00 -1.18 -14.89
CA ASP A 149 2.21 -0.49 -15.34
C ASP A 149 1.87 0.96 -15.70
N ILE A 150 2.36 1.90 -14.90
CA ILE A 150 2.05 3.32 -15.07
C ILE A 150 2.53 3.85 -16.43
N ARG A 151 3.54 3.20 -17.02
CA ARG A 151 4.13 3.59 -18.31
C ARG A 151 3.18 3.34 -19.48
N GLU A 152 2.22 2.42 -19.32
CA GLU A 152 1.14 2.21 -20.29
C GLU A 152 0.19 3.42 -20.31
N VAL A 153 0.06 4.12 -19.18
CA VAL A 153 -0.79 5.31 -19.08
C VAL A 153 -0.04 6.58 -19.51
N THR A 154 1.22 6.72 -19.10
CA THR A 154 2.03 7.92 -19.40
C THR A 154 2.77 7.87 -20.73
N LEU A 155 2.74 6.71 -21.40
CA LEU A 155 3.45 6.41 -22.65
C LEU A 155 4.96 6.69 -22.56
N SER A 156 5.57 6.61 -21.37
CA SER A 156 6.99 6.93 -21.16
C SER A 156 7.95 5.91 -21.75
N GLY A 157 7.46 4.71 -22.07
CA GLY A 157 8.20 3.69 -22.79
C GLY A 157 8.20 3.85 -24.32
N GLU A 158 7.38 4.74 -24.87
CA GLU A 158 7.21 4.89 -26.32
C GLU A 158 8.06 6.04 -26.89
N GLU A 159 8.91 5.74 -27.86
CA GLU A 159 9.72 6.74 -28.55
C GLU A 159 8.88 7.52 -29.58
N GLY A 160 9.04 8.84 -29.63
CA GLY A 160 8.43 9.69 -30.66
C GLY A 160 6.98 10.12 -30.38
N ILE A 161 6.41 9.75 -29.22
CA ILE A 161 5.15 10.32 -28.75
C ILE A 161 5.34 11.79 -28.39
N SER A 162 4.45 12.67 -28.87
CA SER A 162 4.44 14.08 -28.49
C SER A 162 3.84 14.26 -27.10
N GLU A 163 4.22 15.33 -26.41
CA GLU A 163 3.73 15.63 -25.06
C GLU A 163 2.21 15.77 -25.03
N GLU A 164 1.62 16.41 -26.04
CA GLU A 164 0.17 16.61 -26.13
C GLU A 164 -0.58 15.28 -26.21
N LYS A 165 -0.03 14.31 -26.95
CA LYS A 165 -0.59 12.96 -27.05
C LYS A 165 -0.46 12.21 -25.73
N ALA A 166 0.69 12.28 -25.07
CA ALA A 166 0.90 11.65 -23.78
C ALA A 166 -0.07 12.22 -22.72
N TYR A 167 -0.23 13.54 -22.66
CA TYR A 167 -1.15 14.19 -21.71
C TYR A 167 -2.61 13.84 -22.01
N ALA A 168 -3.02 13.83 -23.28
CA ALA A 168 -4.37 13.40 -23.66
C ALA A 168 -4.64 11.93 -23.31
N HIS A 169 -3.63 11.05 -23.47
CA HIS A 169 -3.74 9.65 -23.09
C HIS A 169 -3.89 9.47 -21.56
N ILE A 170 -3.12 10.22 -20.77
CA ILE A 170 -3.26 10.26 -19.31
C ILE A 170 -4.66 10.71 -18.92
N ASP A 171 -5.19 11.76 -19.55
CA ASP A 171 -6.51 12.32 -19.24
C ASP A 171 -7.66 11.33 -19.47
N GLN A 172 -7.52 10.47 -20.49
CA GLN A 172 -8.49 9.39 -20.78
C GLN A 172 -8.48 8.27 -19.73
N HIS A 173 -7.34 7.99 -19.10
CA HIS A 173 -7.15 6.84 -18.22
C HIS A 173 -7.21 7.20 -16.73
N ILE A 174 -6.81 8.42 -16.37
CA ILE A 174 -6.78 8.91 -14.99
C ILE A 174 -7.90 9.95 -14.82
N PRO A 175 -8.93 9.65 -14.03
CA PRO A 175 -10.01 10.60 -13.76
C PRO A 175 -9.51 11.87 -13.06
N ASP A 176 -10.31 12.93 -13.16
CA ASP A 176 -10.08 14.15 -12.38
C ASP A 176 -10.10 13.85 -10.87
N HIS A 177 -9.16 14.48 -10.17
CA HIS A 177 -8.95 14.30 -8.75
C HIS A 177 -8.44 15.60 -8.10
N ASP A 178 -8.58 15.68 -6.79
CA ASP A 178 -8.14 16.81 -5.96
C ASP A 178 -6.76 16.56 -5.38
N VAL A 179 -6.48 15.30 -5.01
CA VAL A 179 -5.24 14.89 -4.37
C VAL A 179 -4.55 13.76 -5.13
N LEU A 180 -3.26 13.89 -5.39
CA LEU A 180 -2.42 12.82 -5.94
C LEU A 180 -1.52 12.25 -4.85
N LEU A 181 -1.55 10.93 -4.67
CA LEU A 181 -0.68 10.22 -3.72
C LEU A 181 0.33 9.38 -4.51
N ALA A 182 1.61 9.41 -4.14
CA ALA A 182 2.61 8.55 -4.79
C ALA A 182 3.78 8.13 -3.88
N GLY A 183 4.03 6.82 -3.77
CA GLY A 183 5.21 6.25 -3.11
C GLY A 183 6.26 5.76 -4.12
N PHE A 184 6.83 6.67 -4.90
CA PHE A 184 7.72 6.29 -6.02
C PHE A 184 9.11 5.80 -5.54
N PRO A 185 9.74 4.83 -6.23
CA PRO A 185 11.03 4.30 -5.81
C PRO A 185 12.17 5.32 -5.98
N CYS A 186 13.16 5.30 -5.09
CA CYS A 186 14.37 6.13 -5.17
C CYS A 186 15.30 5.64 -6.29
N GLN A 187 15.31 6.31 -7.44
CA GLN A 187 16.19 6.01 -8.58
C GLN A 187 17.14 7.18 -8.85
N PRO A 188 18.43 6.95 -9.20
CA PRO A 188 19.31 8.02 -9.65
C PRO A 188 18.91 8.54 -11.04
N PHE A 189 19.00 9.85 -11.27
CA PHE A 189 18.72 10.45 -12.57
C PHE A 189 19.99 10.45 -13.44
N SER A 190 20.00 9.63 -14.48
CA SER A 190 21.12 9.56 -15.42
C SER A 190 21.07 10.72 -16.41
N LEU A 191 22.21 11.37 -16.66
CA LEU A 191 22.31 12.49 -17.63
C LEU A 191 22.38 12.03 -19.09
N ALA A 192 22.44 10.72 -19.35
CA ALA A 192 22.81 10.18 -20.65
C ALA A 192 21.83 10.56 -21.79
N GLY A 193 20.56 10.82 -21.47
CA GLY A 193 19.55 11.29 -22.43
C GLY A 193 19.58 12.80 -22.71
N VAL A 194 19.98 13.60 -21.71
CA VAL A 194 19.95 15.07 -21.76
C VAL A 194 21.07 15.62 -22.66
N SER A 195 22.25 14.98 -22.65
CA SER A 195 23.42 15.41 -23.43
C SER A 195 23.16 15.40 -24.95
N LYS A 196 22.33 14.48 -25.43
CA LYS A 196 22.03 14.30 -26.86
C LYS A 196 21.00 15.32 -27.37
N LYS A 197 20.08 15.79 -26.51
CA LYS A 197 19.08 16.82 -26.84
C LYS A 197 19.64 18.24 -26.70
N ASN A 198 20.54 18.47 -25.73
CA ASN A 198 21.26 19.75 -25.59
C ASN A 198 22.12 20.08 -26.81
N SER A 199 22.70 19.07 -27.49
CA SER A 199 23.41 19.27 -28.76
C SER A 199 22.51 19.55 -29.97
N LEU A 200 21.18 19.44 -29.83
CA LEU A 200 20.19 19.56 -30.92
C LEU A 200 19.25 20.77 -30.77
N GLY A 201 19.47 21.65 -29.77
CA GLY A 201 18.75 22.92 -29.65
C GLY A 201 17.23 22.82 -29.39
N ARG A 202 16.73 21.71 -28.82
CA ARG A 202 15.31 21.54 -28.43
C ARG A 202 15.06 21.92 -26.96
N ALA A 203 13.82 22.33 -26.68
CA ALA A 203 13.36 23.09 -25.51
C ALA A 203 13.78 22.55 -24.12
N HIS A 204 14.07 23.50 -23.21
CA HIS A 204 14.41 23.32 -21.80
C HIS A 204 13.17 23.05 -20.93
N GLY A 205 13.11 21.92 -20.22
CA GLY A 205 12.10 21.61 -19.19
C GLY A 205 12.28 20.19 -18.62
N PHE A 206 11.58 19.85 -17.53
CA PHE A 206 11.70 18.54 -16.85
C PHE A 206 11.50 17.32 -17.77
N GLU A 207 10.76 17.44 -18.88
CA GLU A 207 10.57 16.39 -19.89
C GLU A 207 11.88 16.00 -20.63
N CYS A 208 12.90 16.87 -20.60
CA CYS A 208 14.25 16.51 -21.04
C CYS A 208 14.94 15.54 -20.07
N GLU A 209 14.64 15.66 -18.79
CA GLU A 209 15.14 14.79 -17.73
C GLU A 209 14.32 13.50 -17.58
N ALA A 210 13.14 13.44 -18.22
CA ALA A 210 12.13 12.38 -18.09
C ALA A 210 12.54 10.96 -18.51
N GLN A 211 13.75 10.76 -19.03
CA GLN A 211 14.15 9.45 -19.52
C GLN A 211 14.58 8.50 -18.39
N GLY A 212 13.76 7.49 -18.15
CA GLY A 212 14.15 6.25 -17.48
C GLY A 212 13.89 6.14 -15.98
N THR A 213 13.11 7.06 -15.38
CA THR A 213 12.73 6.94 -13.96
C THR A 213 11.25 7.21 -13.72
N LEU A 214 10.69 6.49 -12.73
CA LEU A 214 9.27 6.50 -12.39
C LEU A 214 8.81 7.82 -11.75
N PHE A 215 9.72 8.66 -11.27
CA PHE A 215 9.39 10.01 -10.81
C PHE A 215 8.80 10.87 -11.94
N PHE A 216 9.30 10.70 -13.18
CA PHE A 216 8.81 11.50 -14.29
C PHE A 216 7.46 11.04 -14.83
N ASP A 217 7.10 9.77 -14.63
CA ASP A 217 5.73 9.32 -14.81
C ASP A 217 4.78 10.06 -13.85
N VAL A 218 5.17 10.24 -12.58
CA VAL A 218 4.41 11.06 -11.62
C VAL A 218 4.35 12.52 -12.07
N ALA A 219 5.48 13.11 -12.49
CA ALA A 219 5.54 14.49 -12.97
C ALA A 219 4.62 14.73 -14.17
N ARG A 220 4.57 13.79 -15.13
CA ARG A 220 3.66 13.81 -16.28
C ARG A 220 2.20 13.79 -15.86
N ILE A 221 1.85 12.96 -14.88
CA ILE A 221 0.48 12.88 -14.38
C ILE A 221 0.10 14.18 -13.65
N ILE A 222 1.00 14.73 -12.83
CA ILE A 222 0.80 16.04 -12.20
C ILE A 222 0.60 17.13 -13.27
N LYS A 223 1.41 17.10 -14.34
CA LYS A 223 1.31 18.05 -15.45
C LYS A 223 -0.03 17.95 -16.17
N ALA A 224 -0.48 16.75 -16.50
CA ALA A 224 -1.70 16.50 -17.25
C ALA A 224 -2.97 16.77 -16.41
N LYS A 225 -3.01 16.27 -15.16
CA LYS A 225 -4.22 16.30 -14.32
C LYS A 225 -4.30 17.50 -13.39
N GLN A 226 -3.19 18.19 -13.13
CA GLN A 226 -3.12 19.39 -12.30
C GLN A 226 -3.88 19.25 -10.96
N PRO A 227 -3.62 18.22 -10.14
CA PRO A 227 -4.29 18.07 -8.84
C PRO A 227 -4.08 19.32 -7.96
N ALA A 228 -5.03 19.62 -7.08
CA ALA A 228 -4.87 20.76 -6.18
C ALA A 228 -3.70 20.56 -5.21
N ILE A 229 -3.52 19.31 -4.76
CA ILE A 229 -2.52 18.90 -3.80
C ILE A 229 -1.88 17.58 -4.25
N PHE A 230 -0.59 17.39 -3.99
CA PHE A 230 0.03 16.07 -4.04
C PHE A 230 0.72 15.74 -2.72
N VAL A 231 0.86 14.45 -2.44
CA VAL A 231 1.69 13.90 -1.37
C VAL A 231 2.59 12.81 -1.93
N LEU A 232 3.90 13.07 -1.93
CA LEU A 232 4.90 12.11 -2.35
C LEU A 232 5.65 11.56 -1.15
N GLU A 233 5.84 10.24 -1.11
CA GLU A 233 6.65 9.56 -0.11
C GLU A 233 7.97 9.06 -0.72
N ASN A 234 9.05 9.12 0.05
CA ASN A 234 10.31 8.49 -0.32
C ASN A 234 11.20 8.17 0.90
N VAL A 235 12.35 7.56 0.63
CA VAL A 235 13.38 7.23 1.64
C VAL A 235 13.95 8.48 2.31
N LYS A 236 14.23 8.39 3.62
CA LYS A 236 14.80 9.50 4.41
C LYS A 236 16.09 10.09 3.83
N ASN A 237 16.89 9.27 3.14
CA ASN A 237 18.19 9.65 2.59
C ASN A 237 18.11 10.29 1.20
N LEU A 238 16.90 10.56 0.67
CA LEU A 238 16.70 11.15 -0.66
C LEU A 238 17.55 12.43 -0.85
N LYS A 239 17.67 13.25 0.19
CA LYS A 239 18.46 14.48 0.20
C LYS A 239 19.95 14.30 -0.01
N SER A 240 20.50 13.16 0.43
CA SER A 240 21.92 12.81 0.26
C SER A 240 22.16 11.88 -0.94
N HIS A 241 21.10 11.35 -1.54
CA HIS A 241 21.18 10.41 -2.65
C HIS A 241 21.84 11.07 -3.86
N ASP A 242 22.73 10.33 -4.54
CA ASP A 242 23.52 10.84 -5.67
C ASP A 242 24.16 12.22 -5.40
N LYS A 243 24.78 12.37 -4.22
CA LYS A 243 25.38 13.61 -3.72
C LYS A 243 24.40 14.80 -3.70
N GLY A 244 23.11 14.53 -3.49
CA GLY A 244 22.03 15.52 -3.43
C GLY A 244 21.42 15.90 -4.78
N LYS A 245 21.95 15.38 -5.90
CA LYS A 245 21.44 15.67 -7.23
C LYS A 245 20.00 15.20 -7.43
N THR A 246 19.66 14.01 -6.93
CA THR A 246 18.31 13.46 -7.04
C THR A 246 17.28 14.36 -6.38
N PHE A 247 17.51 14.78 -5.13
CA PHE A 247 16.57 15.66 -4.44
C PHE A 247 16.42 17.00 -5.14
N LYS A 248 17.53 17.58 -5.64
CA LYS A 248 17.49 18.85 -6.38
C LYS A 248 16.60 18.75 -7.63
N VAL A 249 16.82 17.76 -8.48
CA VAL A 249 16.02 17.52 -9.71
C VAL A 249 14.53 17.39 -9.38
N ILE A 250 14.19 16.66 -8.32
CA ILE A 250 12.80 16.51 -7.88
C ILE A 250 12.20 17.86 -7.50
N MET A 251 12.88 18.65 -6.66
CA MET A 251 12.36 19.94 -6.20
C MET A 251 12.24 20.95 -7.35
N ASP A 252 13.24 21.02 -8.23
CA ASP A 252 13.26 21.89 -9.41
C ASP A 252 12.10 21.51 -10.36
N THR A 253 11.89 20.22 -10.62
CA THR A 253 10.76 19.73 -11.44
C THR A 253 9.40 20.10 -10.84
N LEU A 254 9.21 19.92 -9.53
CA LEU A 254 7.93 20.23 -8.88
C LEU A 254 7.65 21.75 -8.88
N ASP A 255 8.69 22.58 -8.79
CA ASP A 255 8.57 24.03 -8.93
C ASP A 255 8.21 24.44 -10.37
N GLU A 256 8.87 23.86 -11.37
CA GLU A 256 8.55 24.03 -12.80
C GLU A 256 7.11 23.64 -13.15
N LEU A 257 6.57 22.62 -12.46
CA LEU A 257 5.17 22.20 -12.59
C LEU A 257 4.17 23.19 -11.97
N GLY A 258 4.64 24.21 -11.25
CA GLY A 258 3.81 25.24 -10.64
C GLY A 258 3.29 24.88 -9.25
N TYR A 259 4.04 24.08 -8.47
CA TYR A 259 3.64 23.68 -7.12
C TYR A 259 4.56 24.26 -6.05
N GLU A 260 3.94 24.73 -4.96
CA GLU A 260 4.64 25.11 -3.75
C GLU A 260 4.79 23.89 -2.84
N VAL A 261 6.03 23.42 -2.64
CA VAL A 261 6.31 22.29 -1.75
C VAL A 261 6.46 22.79 -0.31
N ALA A 262 5.69 22.21 0.61
CA ALA A 262 5.73 22.53 2.02
C ALA A 262 7.14 22.38 2.59
N ASP A 263 7.56 23.40 3.34
CA ASP A 263 8.87 23.43 4.02
C ASP A 263 10.07 23.25 3.07
N ALA A 264 9.94 23.54 1.77
CA ALA A 264 10.99 23.32 0.75
C ALA A 264 12.36 23.90 1.15
N ASN A 265 12.35 25.12 1.71
CA ASN A 265 13.56 25.85 2.11
C ASN A 265 14.22 25.32 3.40
N ILE A 266 13.57 24.40 4.12
CA ILE A 266 14.09 23.84 5.36
C ILE A 266 14.92 22.58 5.07
N THR A 267 16.15 22.59 5.56
CA THR A 267 17.12 21.48 5.45
C THR A 267 17.83 21.27 6.79
N GLY A 268 18.62 20.19 6.90
CA GLY A 268 19.34 19.86 8.12
C GLY A 268 18.66 18.79 8.96
N LYS A 269 19.02 18.72 10.25
CA LYS A 269 18.55 17.67 11.18
C LYS A 269 17.07 17.84 11.56
N ASP A 270 16.59 19.08 11.63
CA ASP A 270 15.22 19.43 12.03
C ASP A 270 14.32 19.63 10.81
N ASP A 271 14.59 18.90 9.72
CA ASP A 271 13.78 18.98 8.51
C ASP A 271 12.40 18.36 8.75
N PRO A 272 11.31 19.15 8.72
CA PRO A 272 9.98 18.65 9.02
C PRO A 272 9.42 17.72 7.93
N LYS A 273 10.06 17.68 6.75
CA LYS A 273 9.74 16.70 5.72
C LYS A 273 10.14 15.30 6.13
N ILE A 274 11.05 15.13 7.09
CA ILE A 274 11.42 13.81 7.63
C ILE A 274 10.52 13.49 8.82
N ILE A 275 9.68 12.48 8.67
CA ILE A 275 8.75 12.04 9.71
C ILE A 275 9.12 10.62 10.13
N ASP A 276 9.31 10.41 11.43
CA ASP A 276 9.59 9.09 12.02
C ASP A 276 8.29 8.45 12.52
N GLY A 277 8.02 7.24 12.04
CA GLY A 277 6.92 6.40 12.53
C GLY A 277 6.99 6.10 14.04
N LYS A 278 8.17 6.23 14.67
CA LYS A 278 8.36 5.96 16.11
C LYS A 278 7.44 6.75 17.03
N ASN A 279 6.96 7.91 16.56
CA ASN A 279 6.08 8.79 17.34
C ASN A 279 4.64 8.24 17.39
N PHE A 280 4.28 7.33 16.47
CA PHE A 280 2.95 6.73 16.39
C PHE A 280 2.94 5.24 16.78
N LEU A 281 3.99 4.51 16.41
CA LEU A 281 4.13 3.07 16.65
C LEU A 281 5.55 2.77 17.17
N PRO A 282 5.78 1.69 17.91
CA PRO A 282 7.07 1.36 18.51
C PRO A 282 8.08 0.80 17.47
N GLN A 283 8.31 1.52 16.37
CA GLN A 283 9.25 1.18 15.31
C GLN A 283 9.97 2.44 14.80
N HIS A 284 11.29 2.41 14.71
CA HIS A 284 12.03 3.42 13.95
C HIS A 284 11.77 3.26 12.46
N ARG A 285 11.17 4.28 11.84
CA ARG A 285 10.90 4.29 10.39
C ARG A 285 10.72 5.72 9.90
N GLU A 286 11.85 6.33 9.56
CA GLU A 286 11.89 7.66 8.97
C GLU A 286 11.63 7.60 7.46
N ARG A 287 10.81 8.54 6.97
CA ARG A 287 10.54 8.79 5.55
C ARG A 287 10.50 10.28 5.26
N ILE A 288 10.86 10.65 4.03
CA ILE A 288 10.63 12.00 3.55
C ILE A 288 9.23 12.08 2.95
N VAL A 289 8.49 13.13 3.30
CA VAL A 289 7.15 13.43 2.79
C VAL A 289 7.20 14.79 2.09
N LEU A 290 6.85 14.83 0.81
CA LEU A 290 6.78 16.05 0.02
C LEU A 290 5.31 16.36 -0.24
N VAL A 291 4.82 17.44 0.36
CA VAL A 291 3.45 17.92 0.17
C VAL A 291 3.50 19.13 -0.75
N GLY A 292 2.87 19.05 -1.91
CA GLY A 292 2.82 20.14 -2.88
C GLY A 292 1.43 20.72 -3.02
N PHE A 293 1.35 22.04 -3.16
CA PHE A 293 0.11 22.77 -3.41
C PHE A 293 0.19 23.51 -4.74
N ARG A 294 -0.84 23.39 -5.56
CA ARG A 294 -0.88 24.10 -6.85
C ARG A 294 -0.90 25.61 -6.60
N ARG A 295 0.06 26.33 -7.18
CA ARG A 295 0.38 27.73 -6.81
C ARG A 295 -0.75 28.70 -7.14
N ASP A 296 -1.47 28.50 -8.24
CA ASP A 296 -2.59 29.34 -8.68
C ASP A 296 -3.78 29.32 -7.70
N LEU A 297 -3.95 28.25 -6.93
CA LEU A 297 -5.06 28.11 -5.98
C LEU A 297 -4.84 28.91 -4.69
N ASN A 298 -3.61 29.32 -4.38
CA ASN A 298 -3.25 30.10 -3.18
C ASN A 298 -3.77 29.50 -1.85
N ILE A 299 -3.94 28.18 -1.78
CA ILE A 299 -4.46 27.49 -0.60
C ILE A 299 -3.39 27.18 0.45
N HIS A 300 -2.09 27.21 0.09
CA HIS A 300 -0.98 26.69 0.90
C HIS A 300 -0.65 27.50 2.18
N GLN A 301 -1.17 28.72 2.32
CA GLN A 301 -0.78 29.63 3.41
C GLN A 301 -1.01 29.00 4.79
N GLY A 302 0.02 29.02 5.63
CA GLY A 302 -0.01 28.49 7.00
C GLY A 302 0.23 26.98 7.11
N PHE A 303 0.36 26.25 6.01
CA PHE A 303 0.69 24.83 6.05
C PHE A 303 2.18 24.62 6.38
N THR A 304 2.48 23.68 7.28
CA THR A 304 3.83 23.17 7.56
C THR A 304 3.74 21.81 8.22
N LEU A 305 4.62 20.89 7.82
CA LEU A 305 4.74 19.56 8.43
C LEU A 305 5.27 19.61 9.86
N LYS A 306 5.77 20.75 10.34
CA LYS A 306 6.12 20.95 11.75
C LYS A 306 4.94 20.71 12.69
N ASN A 307 3.72 20.92 12.21
CA ASN A 307 2.49 20.74 12.98
C ASN A 307 2.00 19.28 13.05
N ILE A 308 2.78 18.30 12.55
CA ILE A 308 2.40 16.89 12.58
C ILE A 308 2.33 16.32 14.00
N ASP A 309 3.07 16.91 14.93
CA ASP A 309 3.13 16.55 16.35
C ASP A 309 1.77 16.68 17.06
N LYS A 310 0.92 17.59 16.60
CA LYS A 310 -0.47 17.75 17.07
C LYS A 310 -1.33 16.50 16.89
N PHE A 311 -0.91 15.58 16.02
CA PHE A 311 -1.61 14.33 15.73
C PHE A 311 -0.93 13.10 16.34
N TYR A 312 0.12 13.28 17.15
CA TYR A 312 0.71 12.17 17.88
C TYR A 312 -0.30 11.62 18.91
N PRO A 313 -0.38 10.30 19.08
CA PRO A 313 -1.27 9.72 20.08
C PRO A 313 -0.82 10.15 21.47
N GLU A 314 -1.78 10.48 22.35
CA GLU A 314 -1.50 10.81 23.76
C GLU A 314 -0.71 9.68 24.44
N LYS A 315 -1.08 8.43 24.13
CA LYS A 315 -0.36 7.23 24.54
C LYS A 315 -0.05 6.37 23.32
N ARG A 316 1.22 6.33 22.94
CA ARG A 316 1.72 5.39 21.92
C ARG A 316 1.57 3.95 22.44
N PRO A 317 1.07 3.00 21.62
CA PRO A 317 1.07 1.59 22.01
C PRO A 317 2.50 1.09 22.24
N THR A 318 2.67 0.23 23.25
CA THR A 318 3.94 -0.44 23.52
C THR A 318 4.16 -1.56 22.52
N PHE A 319 5.42 -2.00 22.37
CA PHE A 319 5.73 -3.09 21.44
C PHE A 319 5.01 -4.39 21.82
N GLY A 320 5.00 -4.75 23.11
CA GLY A 320 4.30 -5.92 23.63
C GLY A 320 2.78 -5.91 23.36
N GLN A 321 2.13 -4.73 23.36
CA GLN A 321 0.70 -4.61 23.06
C GLN A 321 0.33 -4.96 21.62
N LEU A 322 1.31 -4.99 20.70
CA LEU A 322 1.07 -5.36 19.30
C LEU A 322 1.19 -6.86 19.06
N LEU A 323 1.69 -7.62 20.04
CA LEU A 323 1.98 -9.04 19.89
C LEU A 323 0.74 -9.92 20.10
N ASP A 324 0.69 -11.03 19.38
CA ASP A 324 -0.30 -12.06 19.63
C ASP A 324 0.04 -12.83 20.93
N PRO A 325 -0.95 -13.15 21.78
CA PRO A 325 -0.69 -13.88 23.04
C PRO A 325 -0.23 -15.32 22.80
N ALA A 326 -0.65 -15.94 21.69
CA ALA A 326 -0.27 -17.29 21.30
C ALA A 326 0.16 -17.29 19.83
N VAL A 327 1.33 -17.88 19.55
CA VAL A 327 1.97 -17.87 18.23
C VAL A 327 2.41 -19.28 17.87
N ASP A 328 2.21 -19.66 16.60
CA ASP A 328 2.67 -20.95 16.07
C ASP A 328 4.19 -21.10 16.20
N SER A 329 4.63 -22.28 16.64
CA SER A 329 6.04 -22.66 16.77
C SER A 329 6.88 -22.43 15.50
N LYS A 330 6.28 -22.41 14.30
CA LYS A 330 6.97 -22.12 13.03
C LYS A 330 7.62 -20.73 12.98
N TYR A 331 7.20 -19.81 13.85
CA TYR A 331 7.79 -18.47 13.96
C TYR A 331 9.00 -18.43 14.89
N ILE A 332 9.19 -19.42 15.76
CA ILE A 332 10.40 -19.57 16.58
C ILE A 332 11.57 -19.89 15.66
N LEU A 333 12.72 -19.25 15.87
CA LEU A 333 13.90 -19.51 15.06
C LEU A 333 14.33 -20.97 15.19
N SER A 334 14.74 -21.58 14.09
CA SER A 334 15.38 -22.90 14.14
C SER A 334 16.72 -22.79 14.87
N PRO A 335 17.20 -23.87 15.52
CA PRO A 335 18.49 -23.86 16.23
C PRO A 335 19.64 -23.32 15.37
N LYS A 336 19.74 -23.81 14.12
CA LYS A 336 20.78 -23.40 13.17
C LYS A 336 20.70 -21.93 12.77
N LEU A 337 19.48 -21.40 12.58
CA LEU A 337 19.31 -20.00 12.21
C LEU A 337 19.66 -19.08 13.39
N TRP A 338 19.26 -19.46 14.61
CA TRP A 338 19.62 -18.70 15.80
C TRP A 338 21.12 -18.68 16.02
N GLU A 339 21.79 -19.83 15.94
CA GLU A 339 23.25 -19.95 16.04
C GLU A 339 23.97 -19.07 15.01
N TYR A 340 23.51 -19.12 13.76
CA TYR A 340 24.06 -18.29 12.69
C TYR A 340 23.95 -16.79 13.01
N LEU A 341 22.76 -16.31 13.36
CA LEU A 341 22.52 -14.90 13.65
C LEU A 341 23.29 -14.44 14.90
N TYR A 342 23.35 -15.28 15.93
CA TYR A 342 24.09 -15.03 17.16
C TYR A 342 25.58 -14.83 16.90
N ASN A 343 26.20 -15.79 16.21
CA ASN A 343 27.62 -15.74 15.85
C ASN A 343 27.93 -14.60 14.86
N TYR A 344 27.02 -14.32 13.93
CA TYR A 344 27.15 -13.21 13.00
C TYR A 344 27.20 -11.86 13.72
N ALA A 345 26.28 -11.62 14.67
CA ALA A 345 26.28 -10.41 15.48
C ALA A 345 27.58 -10.27 16.29
N LYS A 346 28.04 -11.34 16.94
CA LYS A 346 29.31 -11.37 17.71
C LYS A 346 30.52 -11.02 16.83
N LYS A 347 30.61 -11.61 15.63
CA LYS A 347 31.68 -11.34 14.66
C LYS A 347 31.72 -9.87 14.22
N HIS A 348 30.56 -9.24 14.04
CA HIS A 348 30.48 -7.84 13.62
C HIS A 348 30.73 -6.86 14.78
N ALA A 349 30.24 -7.17 15.98
CA ALA A 349 30.53 -6.42 17.20
C ALA A 349 32.04 -6.39 17.49
N ALA A 350 32.74 -7.52 17.33
CA ALA A 350 34.20 -7.60 17.48
C ALA A 350 34.99 -6.71 16.49
N LYS A 351 34.36 -6.31 15.37
CA LYS A 351 34.94 -5.39 14.37
C LYS A 351 34.55 -3.93 14.59
N GLY A 352 33.89 -3.61 15.70
CA GLY A 352 33.37 -2.27 15.98
C GLY A 352 32.15 -1.89 15.16
N ASN A 353 31.48 -2.86 14.52
CA ASN A 353 30.30 -2.61 13.69
C ASN A 353 29.01 -2.99 14.43
N GLY A 354 27.94 -2.22 14.25
CA GLY A 354 26.61 -2.51 14.79
C GLY A 354 25.75 -3.47 13.96
N PHE A 355 26.35 -4.28 13.06
CA PHE A 355 25.60 -5.25 12.24
C PHE A 355 25.26 -6.51 13.04
N GLY A 356 24.09 -7.08 12.78
CA GLY A 356 23.57 -8.26 13.50
C GLY A 356 22.05 -8.24 13.55
N PHE A 357 21.47 -8.95 14.51
CA PHE A 357 20.03 -8.97 14.75
C PHE A 357 19.58 -7.84 15.70
N GLY A 358 18.30 -7.49 15.64
CA GLY A 358 17.64 -6.63 16.62
C GLY A 358 16.78 -7.49 17.54
N LEU A 359 17.19 -7.66 18.79
CA LEU A 359 16.40 -8.36 19.81
C LEU A 359 15.55 -7.35 20.57
N VAL A 360 14.25 -7.57 20.60
CA VAL A 360 13.27 -6.71 21.27
C VAL A 360 12.72 -7.45 22.48
N ASP A 361 12.85 -6.84 23.65
CA ASP A 361 12.19 -7.30 24.87
C ASP A 361 10.74 -6.79 24.86
N PRO A 362 9.74 -7.68 24.76
CA PRO A 362 8.34 -7.30 24.73
C PRO A 362 7.81 -6.77 26.08
N ASN A 363 8.50 -7.04 27.20
CA ASN A 363 8.10 -6.60 28.54
C ASN A 363 8.59 -5.18 28.85
N ASN A 364 9.60 -4.69 28.14
CA ASN A 364 10.06 -3.32 28.25
C ASN A 364 9.13 -2.37 27.47
N GLU A 365 8.36 -1.54 28.18
CA GLU A 365 7.42 -0.59 27.59
C GLU A 365 8.09 0.45 26.67
N ASN A 366 9.39 0.71 26.87
CA ASN A 366 10.17 1.65 26.08
C ASN A 366 10.80 1.02 24.83
N SER A 367 10.61 -0.29 24.60
CA SER A 367 11.12 -0.98 23.42
C SER A 367 10.62 -0.34 22.12
N VAL A 368 11.56 0.00 21.25
CA VAL A 368 11.31 0.47 19.88
C VAL A 368 12.10 -0.41 18.93
N ALA A 369 11.40 -1.07 18.01
CA ALA A 369 12.04 -1.95 17.04
C ALA A 369 12.84 -1.17 15.99
N ARG A 370 13.81 -1.85 15.37
CA ARG A 370 14.43 -1.39 14.13
C ARG A 370 13.39 -1.36 13.01
N THR A 371 13.75 -0.75 11.88
CA THR A 371 12.89 -0.70 10.70
C THR A 371 12.60 -2.11 10.16
N LEU A 372 11.31 -2.44 10.02
CA LEU A 372 10.86 -3.63 9.31
C LEU A 372 11.19 -3.46 7.82
N SER A 373 12.24 -4.12 7.34
CA SER A 373 12.71 -3.93 5.96
C SER A 373 12.03 -4.89 4.99
N ALA A 374 12.09 -4.59 3.69
CA ALA A 374 11.67 -5.54 2.65
C ALA A 374 12.44 -6.87 2.69
N ARG A 375 13.62 -6.92 3.33
CA ARG A 375 14.44 -8.13 3.48
C ARG A 375 14.06 -8.98 4.70
N TYR A 376 13.14 -8.52 5.55
CA TYR A 376 12.70 -9.24 6.74
C TYR A 376 12.23 -10.66 6.44
N HIS A 377 11.66 -10.88 5.26
CA HIS A 377 11.23 -12.20 4.79
C HIS A 377 12.34 -13.27 4.73
N LYS A 378 13.63 -12.88 4.72
CA LYS A 378 14.76 -13.81 4.63
C LYS A 378 14.99 -14.55 5.94
N ASP A 379 15.22 -13.81 7.02
CA ASP A 379 15.61 -14.36 8.32
C ASP A 379 14.93 -13.66 9.52
N GLY A 380 14.25 -12.53 9.29
CA GLY A 380 13.63 -11.71 10.32
C GLY A 380 14.63 -11.00 11.25
N SER A 381 15.91 -10.96 10.87
CA SER A 381 17.00 -10.52 11.76
C SER A 381 16.84 -9.09 12.27
N GLU A 382 16.18 -8.20 11.55
CA GLU A 382 16.00 -6.82 12.00
C GLU A 382 15.15 -6.71 13.28
N ILE A 383 14.21 -7.64 13.49
CA ILE A 383 13.26 -7.63 14.61
C ILE A 383 12.97 -9.07 15.05
N LEU A 384 13.63 -9.51 16.12
CA LEU A 384 13.40 -10.76 16.82
C LEU A 384 12.80 -10.48 18.19
N ILE A 385 11.80 -11.26 18.56
CA ILE A 385 11.12 -11.14 19.86
C ILE A 385 11.83 -12.06 20.83
N ASP A 386 12.33 -11.48 21.92
CA ASP A 386 12.90 -12.26 23.01
C ASP A 386 11.83 -13.10 23.69
N ARG A 387 12.20 -14.32 24.06
CA ARG A 387 11.36 -15.29 24.77
C ARG A 387 11.94 -15.65 26.13
N GLY A 388 12.97 -14.94 26.58
CA GLY A 388 13.69 -15.20 27.83
C GLY A 388 15.04 -15.87 27.60
N TRP A 389 15.71 -15.56 26.48
CA TRP A 389 17.03 -16.12 26.18
C TRP A 389 18.07 -15.60 27.18
N ASP A 390 18.71 -16.50 27.92
CA ASP A 390 19.82 -16.16 28.80
C ASP A 390 21.10 -15.99 27.96
N LYS A 391 21.58 -14.75 27.88
CA LYS A 391 22.79 -14.41 27.11
C LYS A 391 24.05 -14.95 27.75
N GLU A 392 24.15 -14.95 29.08
CA GLU A 392 25.35 -15.43 29.77
C GLU A 392 25.48 -16.94 29.59
N LEU A 393 24.37 -17.67 29.77
CA LEU A 393 24.32 -19.10 29.52
C LEU A 393 24.58 -19.42 28.04
N GLY A 394 24.06 -18.60 27.11
CA GLY A 394 24.32 -18.76 25.67
C GLY A 394 25.78 -18.56 25.24
N GLU A 395 26.56 -17.79 25.99
CA GLU A 395 28.01 -17.64 25.79
C GLU A 395 28.81 -18.82 26.36
N ILE A 396 28.33 -19.42 27.45
CA ILE A 396 28.97 -20.56 28.13
C ILE A 396 28.68 -21.87 27.37
N ASP A 397 27.40 -22.14 27.12
CA ASP A 397 26.90 -23.31 26.41
C ASP A 397 25.72 -22.92 25.52
N PHE A 398 26.03 -22.56 24.27
CA PHE A 398 25.00 -22.21 23.29
C PHE A 398 24.00 -23.35 23.07
N SER A 399 24.41 -24.62 23.24
CA SER A 399 23.56 -25.79 22.97
C SER A 399 22.75 -26.24 24.20
N ASN A 400 22.79 -25.49 25.30
CA ASN A 400 22.05 -25.80 26.52
C ASN A 400 20.55 -26.06 26.22
N PRO A 401 19.99 -27.23 26.56
CA PRO A 401 18.63 -27.60 26.19
C PRO A 401 17.54 -26.64 26.69
N GLU A 402 17.63 -26.19 27.94
CA GLU A 402 16.64 -25.29 28.56
C GLU A 402 16.67 -23.91 27.90
N ASN A 403 17.86 -23.36 27.66
CA ASN A 403 17.99 -22.06 26.99
C ASN A 403 17.55 -22.14 25.51
N GLN A 404 17.79 -23.27 24.85
CA GLN A 404 17.31 -23.54 23.49
C GLN A 404 15.78 -23.54 23.38
N GLU A 405 15.04 -23.83 24.44
CA GLU A 405 13.58 -23.66 24.43
C GLU A 405 13.15 -22.17 24.39
N GLN A 406 14.03 -21.27 24.84
CA GLN A 406 13.84 -19.82 24.89
C GLN A 406 14.39 -19.09 23.66
N ARG A 407 14.69 -19.79 22.56
CA ARG A 407 15.12 -19.15 21.31
C ARG A 407 14.16 -18.03 20.88
N PRO A 408 14.67 -16.90 20.39
CA PRO A 408 13.83 -15.82 19.88
C PRO A 408 12.91 -16.27 18.73
N ARG A 409 11.85 -15.51 18.50
CA ARG A 409 10.95 -15.73 17.36
C ARG A 409 10.89 -14.52 16.44
N ARG A 410 10.44 -14.74 15.21
CA ARG A 410 10.04 -13.67 14.29
C ARG A 410 8.66 -13.13 14.65
N LEU A 411 8.34 -11.96 14.10
CA LEU A 411 6.98 -11.42 14.07
C LEU A 411 6.09 -12.29 13.18
N THR A 412 4.81 -12.41 13.52
CA THR A 412 3.78 -12.95 12.60
C THR A 412 3.39 -11.89 11.55
N PRO A 413 2.77 -12.27 10.42
CA PRO A 413 2.23 -11.30 9.47
C PRO A 413 1.23 -10.31 10.09
N HIS A 414 0.39 -10.74 11.04
CA HIS A 414 -0.55 -9.85 11.74
C HIS A 414 0.16 -8.90 12.69
N GLU A 415 1.19 -9.35 13.40
CA GLU A 415 2.02 -8.45 14.22
C GLU A 415 2.75 -7.41 13.36
N CYS A 416 3.23 -7.80 12.16
CA CYS A 416 3.76 -6.85 11.17
C CYS A 416 2.68 -5.85 10.71
N ALA A 417 1.45 -6.30 10.44
CA ALA A 417 0.34 -5.43 10.06
C ALA A 417 0.05 -4.37 11.15
N ARG A 418 0.07 -4.77 12.43
CA ARG A 418 -0.09 -3.85 13.58
C ARG A 418 1.09 -2.90 13.73
N LEU A 419 2.32 -3.40 13.59
CA LEU A 419 3.54 -2.59 13.67
C LEU A 419 3.64 -1.53 12.55
N MET A 420 2.95 -1.76 11.43
CA MET A 420 2.83 -0.81 10.32
C MET A 420 1.54 0.04 10.37
N GLY A 421 0.60 -0.28 11.27
CA GLY A 421 -0.65 0.46 11.47
C GLY A 421 -1.81 0.08 10.56
N PHE A 422 -1.70 -1.02 9.81
CA PHE A 422 -2.82 -1.55 9.02
C PHE A 422 -3.90 -2.17 9.91
N GLU A 423 -3.48 -2.81 10.99
CA GLU A 423 -4.33 -3.47 11.99
C GLU A 423 -4.17 -2.80 13.36
N GLN A 424 -5.22 -2.82 14.18
CA GLN A 424 -5.17 -2.39 15.58
C GLN A 424 -5.32 -3.59 16.52
N PRO A 425 -4.67 -3.59 17.70
CA PRO A 425 -4.91 -4.61 18.72
C PRO A 425 -6.40 -4.71 19.07
N GLY A 426 -6.98 -5.91 18.98
CA GLY A 426 -8.41 -6.15 19.24
C GLY A 426 -9.39 -5.63 18.18
N GLY A 427 -8.90 -5.01 17.11
CA GLY A 427 -9.71 -4.52 16.00
C GLY A 427 -10.03 -5.59 14.95
N LYS A 428 -10.71 -5.17 13.86
CA LYS A 428 -10.93 -6.02 12.69
C LYS A 428 -9.57 -6.39 12.07
N PRO A 429 -9.26 -7.70 11.92
CA PRO A 429 -7.98 -8.11 11.34
C PRO A 429 -7.82 -7.63 9.91
N PHE A 430 -6.60 -7.24 9.54
CA PHE A 430 -6.27 -6.93 8.15
C PHE A 430 -6.24 -8.25 7.37
N ARG A 431 -6.90 -8.31 6.21
CA ARG A 431 -6.95 -9.55 5.42
C ARG A 431 -5.62 -9.76 4.71
N ILE A 432 -4.99 -10.91 4.89
CA ILE A 432 -3.69 -11.27 4.30
C ILE A 432 -3.89 -12.47 3.35
N PRO A 433 -4.22 -12.25 2.06
CA PRO A 433 -4.54 -13.32 1.10
C PRO A 433 -3.30 -13.96 0.44
N VAL A 434 -2.11 -13.70 1.01
CA VAL A 434 -0.80 -14.08 0.45
C VAL A 434 0.00 -14.88 1.48
N SER A 435 1.09 -15.52 1.04
CA SER A 435 1.99 -16.24 1.96
C SER A 435 2.72 -15.30 2.92
N ASP A 436 3.18 -15.82 4.06
CA ASP A 436 3.99 -15.09 5.05
C ASP A 436 5.16 -14.33 4.38
N THR A 437 5.88 -14.99 3.47
CA THR A 437 7.01 -14.39 2.73
C THR A 437 6.59 -13.15 1.95
N GLN A 438 5.43 -13.18 1.27
CA GLN A 438 4.93 -12.03 0.54
C GLN A 438 4.41 -10.95 1.49
N ALA A 439 3.71 -11.34 2.56
CA ALA A 439 3.24 -10.40 3.57
C ALA A 439 4.40 -9.62 4.20
N TYR A 440 5.50 -10.28 4.57
CA TYR A 440 6.70 -9.60 5.08
C TYR A 440 7.30 -8.61 4.08
N ARG A 441 7.32 -8.94 2.78
CA ARG A 441 7.79 -8.02 1.74
C ARG A 441 6.86 -6.81 1.61
N GLN A 442 5.56 -7.03 1.64
CA GLN A 442 4.56 -5.97 1.54
C GLN A 442 4.64 -5.00 2.73
N PHE A 443 4.61 -5.51 3.96
CA PHE A 443 4.75 -4.67 5.16
C PHE A 443 6.11 -3.98 5.22
N GLY A 444 7.19 -4.68 4.85
CA GLY A 444 8.53 -4.13 4.78
C GLY A 444 8.70 -3.00 3.76
N ASN A 445 7.93 -3.01 2.67
CA ASN A 445 7.87 -1.96 1.66
C ASN A 445 6.82 -0.86 1.96
N SER A 446 5.93 -1.06 2.91
CA SER A 446 4.83 -0.12 3.18
C SER A 446 5.25 1.11 3.96
N VAL A 447 4.45 2.16 3.87
CA VAL A 447 4.52 3.30 4.78
C VAL A 447 3.97 2.95 6.16
N VAL A 448 4.28 3.77 7.18
CA VAL A 448 3.59 3.71 8.48
C VAL A 448 2.25 4.40 8.32
N VAL A 449 1.16 3.65 8.40
CA VAL A 449 -0.20 4.16 8.19
C VAL A 449 -0.51 5.41 9.03
N PRO A 450 -0.34 5.43 10.36
CA PRO A 450 -0.72 6.59 11.17
C PRO A 450 0.06 7.87 10.85
N VAL A 451 1.24 7.77 10.21
CA VAL A 451 1.95 8.95 9.70
C VAL A 451 1.12 9.63 8.60
N PHE A 452 0.60 8.84 7.65
CA PHE A 452 -0.18 9.38 6.53
C PHE A 452 -1.64 9.70 6.93
N GLU A 453 -2.20 9.05 7.94
CA GLU A 453 -3.43 9.53 8.60
C GLU A 453 -3.24 10.92 9.21
N ALA A 454 -2.10 11.18 9.87
CA ALA A 454 -1.77 12.49 10.43
C ALA A 454 -1.54 13.55 9.34
N VAL A 455 -0.83 13.20 8.25
CA VAL A 455 -0.66 14.09 7.10
C VAL A 455 -1.99 14.42 6.44
N ALA A 456 -2.87 13.42 6.25
CA ALA A 456 -4.20 13.64 5.70
C ALA A 456 -5.04 14.56 6.59
N LYS A 457 -5.08 14.34 7.91
CA LYS A 457 -5.77 15.22 8.86
C LYS A 457 -5.23 16.66 8.83
N LEU A 458 -3.92 16.83 8.74
CA LEU A 458 -3.30 18.16 8.61
C LEU A 458 -3.70 18.85 7.29
N LEU A 459 -3.87 18.07 6.22
CA LEU A 459 -4.29 18.55 4.89
C LEU A 459 -5.79 18.77 4.74
N GLN A 460 -6.63 18.14 5.56
CA GLN A 460 -8.08 18.14 5.40
C GLN A 460 -8.67 19.55 5.17
N PRO A 461 -8.34 20.60 5.96
CA PRO A 461 -8.89 21.94 5.73
C PRO A 461 -8.49 22.54 4.36
N TYR A 462 -7.33 22.16 3.84
CA TYR A 462 -6.80 22.65 2.56
C TYR A 462 -7.43 21.92 1.38
N ILE A 463 -7.67 20.62 1.53
CA ILE A 463 -8.41 19.79 0.57
C ILE A 463 -9.84 20.33 0.43
N MET A 464 -10.52 20.63 1.54
CA MET A 464 -11.88 21.16 1.52
C MET A 464 -11.97 22.53 0.84
N LYS A 465 -10.99 23.41 1.06
CA LYS A 465 -10.88 24.69 0.33
C LYS A 465 -10.74 24.48 -1.18
N ALA A 466 -9.91 23.52 -1.58
CA ALA A 466 -9.72 23.18 -2.99
C ALA A 466 -11.01 22.64 -3.64
N ALA A 467 -11.68 21.70 -2.98
CA ALA A 467 -12.95 21.12 -3.44
C ALA A 467 -14.04 22.20 -3.58
N ALA A 468 -14.18 23.09 -2.60
CA ALA A 468 -15.15 24.19 -2.65
C ALA A 468 -14.89 25.17 -3.80
N SER A 469 -13.62 25.47 -4.11
CA SER A 469 -13.24 26.38 -5.20
C SER A 469 -13.57 25.84 -6.60
N LYS A 470 -13.65 24.51 -6.76
CA LYS A 470 -14.09 23.87 -8.01
C LYS A 470 -15.61 23.94 -8.17
N ALA A 471 -16.36 23.79 -7.08
CA ALA A 471 -17.82 23.86 -7.09
C ALA A 471 -18.36 25.26 -7.46
N THR A 472 -17.60 26.32 -7.22
CA THR A 472 -17.98 27.71 -7.58
C THR A 472 -17.65 28.09 -9.04
N LYS A 473 -16.90 27.25 -9.76
CA LYS A 473 -16.51 27.47 -11.16
C LYS A 473 -17.32 26.64 -12.17
N LYS A 474 -18.15 25.71 -11.69
CA LYS A 474 -19.20 25.05 -12.47
C LYS A 474 -20.50 25.82 -12.28
#